data_AF-A0A1V9X8Z0-F1
#
_entry.id   AF-A0A1V9X8Z0-F1
#
_cell.length_a   1.000
_cell.length_b   1.000
_cell.length_c   1.000
_cell.angle_alpha   90.00
_cell.angle_beta   90.00
_cell.angle_gamma   90.00
#
_symmetry.space_group_name_H-M   'P 1'
#
loop_
_entity.id
_entity.type
_entity.pdbx_description
1 polymer ?
#
loop_
_entity_poly.entity_id
_entity_poly.type
_entity_poly.pdbx_seq_one_letter_code
_entity_poly.pdbx_strand_id
1 'polypeptide(L)'
;MIAQVAYDRINISIGKMLALDALSDIERTFTRRVALERSHRQDDRTHRESRDLNIELLENFGSCIVSLGDTKVLAQCSAHLCEPKPTRPNEGRLSIHFDVSPMAAPLQDNRTLEYRVGIGRLLDRVIRDSECVDLENLCLIAAERAWEVRVDVVLLNFEGNVAECASIATVAALAHFRRPDVTIVGKEVRGCFFLTYI
;
A
#
# COMPACT_ATOMS: atom_id res chain seq x y z
N MET A 1 -6.33 9.35 -19.80
CA MET A 1 -5.64 8.69 -20.94
C MET A 1 -4.15 8.43 -20.65
N ILE A 2 -3.37 9.41 -20.17
CA ILE A 2 -1.93 9.22 -19.87
C ILE A 2 -1.69 8.29 -18.68
N ALA A 3 -2.52 8.39 -17.63
CA ALA A 3 -2.45 7.49 -16.46
C ALA A 3 -2.79 6.03 -16.80
N GLN A 4 -3.76 5.80 -17.71
CA GLN A 4 -4.13 4.47 -18.18
C GLN A 4 -3.00 3.82 -19.01
N VAL A 5 -2.36 4.59 -19.90
CA VAL A 5 -1.25 4.08 -20.73
C VAL A 5 0.00 3.80 -19.88
N ALA A 6 0.23 4.58 -18.82
CA ALA A 6 1.28 4.29 -17.84
C ALA A 6 0.96 3.03 -17.02
N TYR A 7 -0.29 2.87 -16.57
CA TYR A 7 -0.77 1.66 -15.91
C TYR A 7 -0.64 0.42 -16.81
N ASP A 8 -0.99 0.54 -18.10
CA ASP A 8 -0.88 -0.55 -19.06
C ASP A 8 0.57 -0.90 -19.36
N ARG A 9 1.49 0.07 -19.53
CA ARG A 9 2.92 -0.24 -19.70
C ARG A 9 3.54 -0.84 -18.45
N ILE A 10 3.13 -0.39 -17.27
CA ILE A 10 3.55 -0.97 -15.99
C ILE A 10 3.04 -2.41 -15.89
N ASN A 11 1.76 -2.68 -16.21
CA ASN A 11 1.20 -4.04 -16.22
C ASN A 11 1.81 -4.95 -17.30
N ILE A 12 2.16 -4.42 -18.47
CA ILE A 12 2.83 -5.18 -19.55
C ILE A 12 4.26 -5.57 -19.16
N SER A 13 4.99 -4.70 -18.44
CA SER A 13 6.32 -5.04 -17.91
C SER A 13 6.23 -6.00 -16.71
N ILE A 14 5.28 -5.78 -15.79
CA ILE A 14 5.02 -6.65 -14.63
C ILE A 14 4.60 -8.06 -15.07
N GLY A 15 3.76 -8.17 -16.11
CA GLY A 15 3.32 -9.45 -16.66
C GLY A 15 4.43 -10.26 -17.36
N LYS A 16 5.51 -9.61 -17.82
CA LYS A 16 6.72 -10.30 -18.30
C LYS A 16 7.67 -10.71 -17.17
N MET A 17 7.60 -10.04 -16.02
CA MET A 17 8.50 -10.28 -14.88
C MET A 17 8.02 -11.38 -13.93
N LEU A 18 6.72 -11.64 -13.85
CA LEU A 18 6.11 -12.62 -12.93
C LEU A 18 5.97 -14.04 -13.50
N ALA A 19 6.58 -14.36 -14.64
CA ALA A 19 6.59 -15.73 -15.15
C ALA A 19 7.46 -16.62 -14.24
N LEU A 20 6.86 -17.07 -13.14
CA LEU A 20 7.34 -18.14 -12.26
C LEU A 20 6.95 -19.51 -12.78
N ASP A 21 5.86 -19.58 -13.56
CA ASP A 21 5.43 -20.80 -14.21
C ASP A 21 5.47 -20.61 -15.73
N ALA A 22 6.09 -21.55 -16.43
CA ALA A 22 5.98 -21.64 -17.87
C ALA A 22 4.53 -22.01 -18.21
N LEU A 23 3.68 -20.99 -18.38
CA LEU A 23 2.30 -21.19 -18.81
C LEU A 23 2.30 -21.88 -20.17
N SER A 24 1.50 -22.94 -20.30
CA SER A 24 1.30 -23.62 -21.57
C SER A 24 0.62 -22.67 -22.56
N ASP A 25 1.00 -22.75 -23.84
CA ASP A 25 0.32 -22.00 -24.89
C ASP A 25 -1.17 -22.33 -24.97
N ILE A 26 -1.55 -23.54 -24.55
CA ILE A 26 -2.95 -23.98 -24.44
C ILE A 26 -3.69 -23.16 -23.37
N GLU A 27 -3.11 -23.01 -22.18
CA GLU A 27 -3.71 -22.26 -21.07
C GLU A 27 -3.88 -20.78 -21.44
N ARG A 28 -2.83 -20.18 -22.02
CA ARG A 28 -2.88 -18.80 -22.50
C ARG A 28 -3.97 -18.60 -23.56
N THR A 29 -4.05 -19.50 -24.53
CA THR A 29 -5.05 -19.43 -25.61
C THR A 29 -6.46 -19.65 -25.05
N PHE A 30 -6.61 -20.55 -24.08
CA PHE A 30 -7.87 -20.84 -23.42
C PHE A 30 -8.39 -19.62 -22.64
N THR A 31 -7.58 -19.03 -21.75
CA THR A 31 -7.99 -17.85 -20.98
C THR A 31 -8.35 -16.68 -21.90
N ARG A 32 -7.58 -16.48 -22.98
CA ARG A 32 -7.86 -15.45 -23.99
C ARG A 32 -9.20 -15.68 -24.69
N ARG A 33 -9.47 -16.94 -25.09
CA ARG A 33 -10.71 -17.31 -25.78
C ARG A 33 -11.91 -17.10 -24.87
N VAL A 34 -11.83 -17.56 -23.62
CA VAL A 34 -12.90 -17.39 -22.62
C VAL A 34 -13.19 -15.91 -22.38
N ALA A 35 -12.16 -15.08 -22.21
CA ALA A 35 -12.34 -13.65 -21.92
C ALA A 35 -12.97 -12.84 -23.08
N LEU A 36 -12.77 -13.27 -24.34
CA LEU A 36 -13.26 -12.56 -25.53
C LEU A 36 -14.61 -13.10 -26.04
N GLU A 37 -14.78 -14.42 -26.06
CA GLU A 37 -15.95 -15.07 -26.65
C GLU A 37 -17.10 -15.25 -25.65
N ARG A 38 -16.79 -15.35 -24.35
CA ARG A 38 -17.80 -15.47 -23.29
C ARG A 38 -17.88 -14.16 -22.50
N SER A 39 -19.08 -13.84 -22.00
CA SER A 39 -19.32 -12.72 -21.06
C SER A 39 -18.80 -12.99 -19.64
N HIS A 40 -18.19 -14.16 -19.41
CA HIS A 40 -17.77 -14.64 -18.09
C HIS A 40 -16.29 -15.02 -18.10
N ARG A 41 -15.60 -14.75 -16.99
CA ARG A 41 -14.20 -15.16 -16.77
C ARG A 41 -14.12 -16.64 -16.34
N GLN A 42 -12.91 -17.15 -16.11
CA GLN A 42 -12.71 -18.54 -15.63
C GLN A 42 -13.40 -18.81 -14.29
N ASP A 43 -13.48 -17.80 -13.42
CA ASP A 43 -14.14 -17.88 -12.11
C ASP A 43 -15.64 -17.52 -12.17
N ASP A 44 -16.27 -17.60 -13.35
CA ASP A 44 -17.68 -17.24 -13.64
C ASP A 44 -18.08 -15.76 -13.42
N ARG A 45 -17.20 -14.96 -12.83
CA ARG A 45 -17.38 -13.51 -12.63
C ARG A 45 -17.51 -12.73 -13.94
N THR A 46 -18.26 -11.63 -13.89
CA THR A 46 -18.39 -10.67 -15.02
C THR A 46 -17.09 -9.87 -15.22
N HIS A 47 -16.85 -9.30 -16.41
CA HIS A 47 -15.67 -8.47 -16.69
C HIS A 47 -15.48 -7.24 -15.79
N ARG A 48 -16.56 -6.74 -15.17
CA ARG A 48 -16.56 -5.54 -14.31
C ARG A 48 -16.59 -5.87 -12.83
N GLU A 49 -16.64 -7.15 -12.48
CA GLU A 49 -16.82 -7.61 -11.12
C GLU A 49 -15.46 -7.84 -10.46
N SER A 50 -15.22 -7.15 -9.34
CA SER A 50 -14.03 -7.34 -8.52
C SER A 50 -14.08 -8.69 -7.80
N ARG A 51 -12.97 -9.08 -7.16
CA ARG A 51 -13.00 -10.19 -6.19
C ARG A 51 -13.67 -9.73 -4.91
N ASP A 52 -14.10 -10.68 -4.08
CA ASP A 52 -14.57 -10.39 -2.73
C ASP A 52 -13.44 -9.71 -1.93
N LEU A 53 -13.78 -8.57 -1.34
CA LEU A 53 -12.89 -7.77 -0.54
C LEU A 53 -13.21 -8.01 0.94
N ASN A 54 -12.21 -8.45 1.70
CA ASN A 54 -12.30 -8.59 3.15
C ASN A 54 -11.21 -7.73 3.81
N ILE A 55 -11.62 -6.91 4.78
CA ILE A 55 -10.73 -6.02 5.52
C ILE A 55 -10.79 -6.42 6.99
N GLU A 56 -9.69 -6.95 7.50
CA GLU A 56 -9.53 -7.37 8.89
C GLU A 56 -8.65 -6.34 9.61
N LEU A 57 -9.22 -5.64 10.57
CA LEU A 57 -8.47 -4.74 11.45
C LEU A 57 -7.93 -5.54 12.63
N LEU A 58 -6.65 -5.38 12.94
CA LEU A 58 -6.02 -6.09 14.06
C LEU A 58 -6.20 -5.30 15.36
N GLU A 59 -5.87 -5.93 16.49
CA GLU A 59 -5.95 -5.31 17.82
C GLU A 59 -5.04 -4.08 17.97
N ASN A 60 -3.89 -4.08 17.29
CA ASN A 60 -2.97 -2.96 17.29
C ASN A 60 -3.47 -1.84 16.37
N PHE A 61 -3.56 -0.62 16.89
CA PHE A 61 -3.94 0.55 16.09
C PHE A 61 -2.98 0.76 14.92
N GLY A 62 -3.54 0.98 13.74
CA GLY A 62 -2.77 1.15 12.50
C GLY A 62 -2.30 -0.15 11.84
N SER A 63 -2.72 -1.31 12.34
CA SER A 63 -2.48 -2.61 11.69
C SER A 63 -3.74 -3.09 10.98
N CYS A 64 -3.63 -3.54 9.72
CA CYS A 64 -4.73 -4.19 9.01
C CYS A 64 -4.22 -5.29 8.06
N ILE A 65 -5.07 -6.30 7.84
CA ILE A 65 -4.92 -7.31 6.79
C ILE A 65 -6.05 -7.13 5.80
N VAL A 66 -5.72 -6.98 4.52
CA VAL A 66 -6.71 -6.91 3.45
C VAL A 66 -6.53 -8.14 2.57
N SER A 67 -7.65 -8.80 2.29
CA SER A 67 -7.74 -9.94 1.39
C SER A 67 -8.62 -9.58 0.20
N LEU A 68 -8.10 -9.75 -1.01
CA LEU A 68 -8.83 -9.58 -2.26
C LEU A 68 -8.88 -10.94 -2.97
N GLY A 69 -9.93 -11.72 -2.68
CA GLY A 69 -9.90 -13.17 -2.84
C GLY A 69 -8.72 -13.75 -2.09
N ASP A 70 -7.83 -14.44 -2.80
CA ASP A 70 -6.65 -15.07 -2.22
C ASP A 70 -5.43 -14.15 -2.09
N THR A 71 -5.43 -12.97 -2.74
CA THR A 71 -4.33 -12.01 -2.58
C THR A 71 -4.41 -11.34 -1.22
N LYS A 72 -3.39 -11.50 -0.39
CA LYS A 72 -3.36 -10.97 0.99
C LYS A 72 -2.23 -9.98 1.18
N VAL A 73 -2.54 -8.83 1.78
CA VAL A 73 -1.60 -7.76 2.10
C VAL A 73 -1.77 -7.38 3.57
N LEU A 74 -0.65 -7.22 4.26
CA LEU A 74 -0.57 -6.65 5.60
C LEU A 74 -0.11 -5.20 5.47
N ALA A 75 -0.77 -4.27 6.14
CA ALA A 75 -0.29 -2.90 6.28
C ALA A 75 -0.15 -2.52 7.76
N GLN A 76 0.95 -1.86 8.07
CA GLN A 76 1.29 -1.37 9.38
C GLN A 76 1.63 0.12 9.30
N CYS A 77 0.94 0.94 10.09
CA CYS A 77 1.26 2.33 10.28
C CYS A 77 2.04 2.53 11.59
N SER A 78 3.07 3.36 11.55
CA SER A 78 3.84 3.80 12.70
C SER A 78 4.07 5.31 12.59
N ALA A 79 4.17 6.00 13.72
CA ALA A 79 4.50 7.41 13.74
C ALA A 79 5.59 7.69 14.78
N HIS A 80 6.55 8.53 14.40
CA HIS A 80 7.64 8.96 15.26
C HIS A 80 7.88 10.46 15.08
N LEU A 81 8.44 11.09 16.11
CA LEU A 81 8.79 12.51 16.06
C LEU A 81 10.14 12.68 15.37
N CYS A 82 10.17 13.52 14.34
CA CYS A 82 11.38 13.86 13.60
C CYS A 82 11.47 15.37 13.34
N GLU A 83 12.65 15.80 12.90
CA GLU A 83 12.85 17.16 12.42
C GLU A 83 12.31 17.28 10.98
N PRO A 84 11.46 18.29 10.70
CA PRO A 84 10.94 18.48 9.35
C PRO A 84 12.06 18.91 8.39
N LYS A 85 11.82 18.75 7.08
CA LYS A 85 12.81 19.14 6.07
C LYS A 85 12.95 20.67 6.02
N PRO A 86 14.17 21.20 5.82
CA PRO A 86 14.39 22.65 5.76
C PRO A 86 13.68 23.31 4.57
N THR A 87 13.37 22.55 3.52
CA THR A 87 12.61 23.04 2.36
C THR A 87 11.15 23.37 2.68
N ARG A 88 10.54 22.65 3.64
CA ARG A 88 9.14 22.78 4.04
C ARG A 88 9.02 22.55 5.55
N PRO A 89 9.30 23.57 6.37
CA PRO A 89 9.34 23.44 7.82
C PRO A 89 7.95 23.29 8.48
N ASN A 90 6.88 23.61 7.75
CA ASN A 90 5.50 23.65 8.26
C ASN A 90 4.71 22.35 7.98
N GLU A 91 5.33 21.36 7.33
CA GLU A 91 4.69 20.10 6.97
C GLU A 91 5.36 18.94 7.70
N GLY A 92 4.56 17.97 8.13
CA GLY A 92 5.02 16.65 8.53
C GLY A 92 5.50 15.82 7.36
N ARG A 93 5.92 14.58 7.65
CA ARG A 93 6.45 13.67 6.64
C ARG A 93 5.61 12.40 6.57
N LEU A 94 5.25 12.00 5.35
CA LEU A 94 4.68 10.69 5.07
C LEU A 94 5.67 9.89 4.22
N SER A 95 5.99 8.68 4.68
CA SER A 95 6.90 7.74 4.00
C SER A 95 6.20 6.39 3.84
N ILE A 96 5.95 5.94 2.60
CA ILE A 96 5.34 4.63 2.34
C ILE A 96 6.43 3.67 1.89
N HIS A 97 6.43 2.47 2.48
CA HIS A 97 7.31 1.39 2.10
C HIS A 97 6.46 0.20 1.68
N PHE A 98 6.80 -0.39 0.55
CA PHE A 98 6.20 -1.63 0.09
C PHE A 98 7.29 -2.70 0.07
N ASP A 99 7.01 -3.86 0.65
CA ASP A 99 7.88 -5.01 0.63
C ASP A 99 7.11 -6.28 0.26
N VAL A 100 7.85 -7.26 -0.26
CA VAL A 100 7.29 -8.53 -0.71
C VAL A 100 7.84 -9.62 0.20
N SER A 101 6.94 -10.30 0.92
CA SER A 101 7.35 -11.44 1.74
C SER A 101 7.85 -12.58 0.83
N PRO A 102 8.94 -13.28 1.18
CA PRO A 102 9.37 -14.50 0.49
C PRO A 102 8.30 -15.60 0.47
N MET A 103 7.33 -15.53 1.38
CA MET A 103 6.18 -16.46 1.41
C MET A 103 5.15 -16.19 0.31
N ALA A 104 5.08 -14.96 -0.21
CA ALA A 104 4.03 -14.55 -1.13
C ALA A 104 4.16 -15.16 -2.52
N ALA A 105 5.40 -15.36 -2.96
CA ALA A 105 5.74 -16.10 -4.16
C ALA A 105 7.22 -16.51 -4.07
N PRO A 106 7.61 -17.66 -4.63
CA PRO A 106 9.02 -18.07 -4.77
C PRO A 106 9.73 -17.24 -5.87
N LEU A 107 9.54 -15.92 -5.85
CA LEU A 107 10.04 -15.00 -6.88
C LEU A 107 11.54 -14.78 -6.69
N GLN A 108 12.31 -14.99 -7.77
CA GLN A 108 13.76 -14.78 -7.73
C GLN A 108 14.10 -13.34 -7.34
N ASP A 109 15.06 -13.20 -6.41
CA ASP A 109 15.39 -11.95 -5.73
C ASP A 109 15.44 -10.71 -6.63
N ASN A 110 16.09 -10.80 -7.79
CA ASN A 110 16.24 -9.65 -8.71
C ASN A 110 14.92 -9.14 -9.30
N ARG A 111 13.95 -10.03 -9.57
CA ARG A 111 12.65 -9.64 -10.15
C ARG A 111 11.73 -9.05 -9.09
N THR A 112 11.83 -9.53 -7.86
CA THR A 112 11.13 -9.00 -6.70
C THR A 112 11.49 -7.54 -6.44
N LEU A 113 12.76 -7.16 -6.65
CA LEU A 113 13.22 -5.79 -6.46
C LEU A 113 12.51 -4.77 -7.36
N GLU A 114 12.45 -5.03 -8.67
CA GLU A 114 11.80 -4.11 -9.61
C GLU A 114 10.29 -4.01 -9.35
N TYR A 115 9.64 -5.14 -9.03
CA TYR A 115 8.23 -5.17 -8.65
C TYR A 115 7.97 -4.33 -7.40
N ARG A 116 8.78 -4.54 -6.35
CA ARG A 116 8.72 -3.81 -5.09
C ARG A 116 8.84 -2.30 -5.30
N VAL A 117 9.85 -1.88 -6.07
CA VAL A 117 10.11 -0.46 -6.36
C VAL A 117 9.00 0.13 -7.22
N GLY A 118 8.47 -0.62 -8.19
CA GLY A 118 7.39 -0.19 -9.06
C GLY A 118 6.09 0.09 -8.29
N ILE A 119 5.66 -0.86 -7.46
CA ILE A 119 4.45 -0.72 -6.63
C ILE A 119 4.64 0.33 -5.54
N GLY A 120 5.79 0.35 -4.86
CA GLY A 120 6.08 1.38 -3.85
C GLY A 120 5.97 2.80 -4.41
N ARG A 121 6.59 3.07 -5.57
CA ARG A 121 6.49 4.39 -6.24
C ARG A 121 5.07 4.73 -6.69
N LEU A 122 4.30 3.72 -7.12
CA LEU A 122 2.91 3.91 -7.50
C LEU A 122 2.07 4.31 -6.29
N LEU A 123 2.21 3.61 -5.16
CA LEU A 123 1.49 3.90 -3.92
C LEU A 123 1.86 5.28 -3.37
N ASP A 124 3.17 5.60 -3.32
CA ASP A 124 3.65 6.93 -2.92
C ASP A 124 3.00 8.05 -3.74
N ARG A 125 2.92 7.86 -5.07
CA ARG A 125 2.29 8.83 -5.96
C ARG A 125 0.79 8.94 -5.71
N VAL A 126 0.07 7.82 -5.67
CA VAL A 126 -1.40 7.80 -5.51
C VAL A 126 -1.78 8.49 -4.20
N ILE A 127 -1.10 8.15 -3.10
CA ILE A 127 -1.41 8.72 -1.79
C ILE A 127 -1.06 10.21 -1.73
N ARG A 128 0.11 10.61 -2.27
CA ARG A 128 0.51 12.03 -2.28
C ARG A 128 -0.37 12.89 -3.20
N ASP A 129 -0.72 12.38 -4.38
CA ASP A 129 -1.59 13.09 -5.33
C ASP A 129 -3.04 13.20 -4.81
N SER A 130 -3.46 12.27 -3.95
CA SER A 130 -4.80 12.30 -3.33
C SER A 130 -4.92 13.21 -2.12
N GLU A 131 -3.80 13.70 -1.57
CA GLU A 131 -3.75 14.52 -0.35
C GLU A 131 -4.59 13.94 0.81
N CYS A 132 -4.65 12.61 0.92
CA CYS A 132 -5.54 11.94 1.88
C CYS A 132 -5.09 12.08 3.34
N VAL A 133 -3.87 12.56 3.59
CA VAL A 133 -3.32 12.86 4.91
C VAL A 133 -2.89 14.32 4.94
N ASP A 134 -3.42 15.07 5.91
CA ASP A 134 -3.09 16.48 6.09
C ASP A 134 -1.74 16.63 6.79
N LEU A 135 -0.70 16.92 6.00
CA LEU A 135 0.68 17.08 6.48
C LEU A 135 0.88 18.31 7.36
N GLU A 136 0.05 19.35 7.25
CA GLU A 136 0.19 20.57 8.07
C GLU A 136 -0.16 20.25 9.53
N ASN A 137 -1.22 19.48 9.73
CA ASN A 137 -1.66 18.98 11.04
C ASN A 137 -0.70 17.96 11.70
N LEU A 138 0.32 17.50 10.95
CA LEU A 138 1.41 16.69 11.49
C LEU A 138 2.56 17.54 12.03
N CYS A 139 2.65 18.83 11.72
CA CYS A 139 3.67 19.72 12.27
C CYS A 139 3.29 20.15 13.70
N LEU A 140 4.23 20.06 14.65
CA LEU A 140 4.02 20.53 16.02
C LEU A 140 4.66 21.90 16.23
N ILE A 141 5.96 21.98 15.94
CA ILE A 141 6.76 23.20 16.02
C ILE A 141 7.50 23.31 14.69
N ALA A 142 7.17 24.36 13.92
CA ALA A 142 7.79 24.60 12.62
C ALA A 142 9.32 24.60 12.73
N ALA A 143 9.97 23.90 11.81
CA ALA A 143 11.43 23.72 11.74
C ALA A 143 12.11 22.97 12.90
N GLU A 144 11.41 22.60 13.98
CA GLU A 144 12.00 21.88 15.14
C GLU A 144 11.43 20.47 15.32
N ARG A 145 10.10 20.30 15.31
CA ARG A 145 9.45 19.01 15.61
C ARG A 145 8.20 18.82 14.76
N ALA A 146 8.19 17.74 13.99
CA ALA A 146 7.05 17.30 13.19
C ALA A 146 6.88 15.79 13.27
N TRP A 147 5.66 15.31 13.05
CA TRP A 147 5.39 13.88 12.93
C TRP A 147 5.87 13.36 11.58
N GLU A 148 6.61 12.25 11.64
CA GLU A 148 6.82 11.39 10.49
C GLU A 148 5.94 10.15 10.65
N VAL A 149 4.99 10.00 9.74
CA VAL A 149 4.15 8.81 9.61
C VAL A 149 4.78 7.90 8.57
N ARG A 150 5.04 6.66 8.96
CA ARG A 150 5.55 5.60 8.10
C ARG A 150 4.51 4.51 7.95
N VAL A 151 4.19 4.16 6.72
CA VAL A 151 3.32 3.02 6.40
C VAL A 151 4.14 1.94 5.73
N ASP A 152 4.26 0.79 6.38
CA ASP A 152 4.90 -0.40 5.84
C ASP A 152 3.83 -1.36 5.34
N VAL A 153 3.88 -1.69 4.06
CA VAL A 153 2.94 -2.59 3.39
C VAL A 153 3.70 -3.83 2.96
N VAL A 154 3.28 -4.99 3.43
CA VAL A 154 3.92 -6.28 3.15
C VAL A 154 2.94 -7.18 2.42
N LEU A 155 3.32 -7.62 1.23
CA LEU A 155 2.57 -8.63 0.48
C LEU A 155 2.77 -10.01 1.12
N LEU A 156 1.68 -10.68 1.49
CA LEU A 156 1.69 -12.01 2.12
C LEU A 156 1.39 -13.14 1.14
N ASN A 157 0.45 -12.92 0.21
CA ASN A 157 0.12 -13.89 -0.84
C ASN A 157 -0.10 -13.19 -2.18
N PHE A 158 0.50 -13.71 -3.25
CA PHE A 158 0.41 -13.15 -4.59
C PHE A 158 -0.56 -13.95 -5.46
N GLU A 159 -1.74 -13.36 -5.74
CA GLU A 159 -2.69 -13.94 -6.72
C GLU A 159 -3.24 -12.86 -7.65
N GLY A 160 -2.39 -11.93 -8.08
CA GLY A 160 -2.76 -10.84 -8.99
C GLY A 160 -3.41 -9.63 -8.30
N ASN A 161 -3.44 -8.51 -9.02
CA ASN A 161 -4.01 -7.23 -8.57
C ASN A 161 -3.55 -6.73 -7.18
N VAL A 162 -2.24 -6.80 -6.93
CA VAL A 162 -1.64 -6.33 -5.67
C VAL A 162 -1.75 -4.82 -5.49
N ALA A 163 -1.69 -4.05 -6.57
CA ALA A 163 -1.72 -2.58 -6.48
C ALA A 163 -3.02 -2.07 -5.84
N GLU A 164 -4.16 -2.68 -6.19
CA GLU A 164 -5.45 -2.35 -5.58
C GLU A 164 -5.54 -2.83 -4.13
N CYS A 165 -5.12 -4.07 -3.85
CA CYS A 165 -5.12 -4.58 -2.48
C CYS A 165 -4.23 -3.73 -1.55
N ALA A 166 -3.05 -3.33 -2.04
CA ALA A 166 -2.10 -2.51 -1.29
C ALA A 166 -2.60 -1.08 -1.05
N SER A 167 -3.29 -0.45 -2.01
CA SER A 167 -3.85 0.89 -1.80
C SER A 167 -4.98 0.87 -0.77
N ILE A 168 -5.87 -0.13 -0.86
CA ILE A 168 -6.95 -0.33 0.13
C ILE A 168 -6.35 -0.57 1.52
N ALA A 169 -5.34 -1.45 1.64
CA ALA A 169 -4.65 -1.72 2.89
C ALA A 169 -4.00 -0.47 3.48
N THR A 170 -3.32 0.34 2.64
CA THR A 170 -2.68 1.59 3.07
C THR A 170 -3.70 2.56 3.65
N VAL A 171 -4.82 2.78 2.96
CA VAL A 171 -5.88 3.70 3.41
C VAL A 171 -6.57 3.16 4.65
N ALA A 172 -6.86 1.87 4.71
CA ALA A 172 -7.46 1.23 5.88
C ALA A 172 -6.55 1.32 7.12
N ALA A 173 -5.24 1.09 6.96
CA ALA A 173 -4.25 1.24 8.02
C ALA A 173 -4.18 2.69 8.52
N LEU A 174 -4.13 3.67 7.61
CA LEU A 174 -4.13 5.09 7.95
C LEU A 174 -5.41 5.52 8.68
N ALA A 175 -6.57 5.02 8.26
CA ALA A 175 -7.86 5.31 8.91
C ALA A 175 -7.98 4.65 10.30
N HIS A 176 -7.38 3.47 10.49
CA HIS A 176 -7.36 2.76 11.76
C HIS A 176 -6.31 3.32 12.74
N PHE A 177 -5.29 3.99 12.23
CA PHE A 177 -4.18 4.51 13.02
C PHE A 177 -4.63 5.65 13.95
N ARG A 178 -4.24 5.55 15.22
CA ARG A 178 -4.43 6.60 16.23
C ARG A 178 -3.07 7.12 16.65
N ARG A 179 -2.86 8.43 16.48
CA ARG A 179 -1.65 9.11 16.92
C ARG A 179 -1.70 9.31 18.44
N PRO A 180 -0.59 9.10 19.18
CA PRO A 180 -0.54 9.46 20.59
C PRO A 180 -0.63 10.97 20.78
N ASP A 181 -1.32 11.40 21.83
CA ASP A 181 -1.46 12.82 22.15
C ASP A 181 -0.15 13.38 22.71
N VAL A 182 0.21 14.58 22.24
CA VAL A 182 1.40 15.29 22.66
C VAL A 182 1.02 16.66 23.18
N THR A 183 1.53 16.99 24.37
CA THR A 183 1.37 18.31 24.97
C THR A 183 2.64 19.11 24.79
N ILE A 184 2.51 20.30 24.23
CA ILE A 184 3.64 21.20 23.99
C ILE A 184 3.64 22.22 25.14
N VAL A 185 4.72 22.27 25.92
CA VAL A 185 4.92 23.30 26.95
C VAL A 185 6.15 24.11 26.56
N GLY A 186 5.94 25.28 25.97
CA GLY A 186 7.02 26.10 25.41
C GLY A 186 7.68 25.42 24.21
N LYS A 187 8.99 25.12 24.31
CA LYS A 187 9.75 24.36 23.30
C LYS A 187 9.93 22.88 23.65
N GLU A 188 9.48 22.45 24.83
CA GLU A 188 9.57 21.06 25.24
C GLU A 188 8.31 20.30 24.80
N VAL A 189 8.50 19.30 23.94
CA VAL A 189 7.46 18.32 23.62
C VAL A 189 7.47 17.27 24.72
N ARG A 190 6.53 17.37 25.66
CA ARG A 190 6.30 16.29 26.61
C ARG A 190 5.33 15.32 25.96
N GLY A 191 5.83 14.12 25.64
CA GLY A 191 4.96 13.01 25.30
C GLY A 191 4.08 12.74 26.51
N CYS A 192 2.81 13.12 26.42
CA CYS A 192 1.83 12.53 27.32
C CYS A 192 1.68 11.08 26.89
N PHE A 193 2.55 10.20 27.41
CA PHE A 193 2.22 8.79 27.61
C PHE A 193 1.16 8.67 28.71
N PHE A 194 0.14 9.53 28.70
CA PHE A 194 -1.17 9.07 29.10
C PHE A 194 -1.63 8.24 27.92
N LEU A 195 -1.17 6.97 27.93
CA LEU A 195 -2.11 5.90 27.68
C LEU A 195 -3.36 6.31 28.44
N THR A 196 -4.34 6.70 27.64
CA THR A 196 -5.70 6.78 28.08
C THR A 196 -6.47 5.69 27.28
N TYR A 197 -6.39 4.38 27.55
CA TYR A 197 -7.56 3.66 28.15
C TYR A 197 -8.00 4.70 29.14
N ILE A 198 -7.09 5.11 30.02
CA ILE A 198 -5.83 4.52 30.59
C ILE A 198 -4.60 3.81 29.88
#